data_AF-R9WHG7-F1
#
_entry.id   AF-R9WHG7-F1
#
_cell.length_a   1.000
_cell.length_b   1.000
_cell.length_c   1.000
_cell.angle_alpha   90.00
_cell.angle_beta   90.00
_cell.angle_gamma   90.00
#
_symmetry.space_group_name_H-M   'P 1'
#
loop_
_entity.id
_entity.type
_entity.pdbx_description
1 polymer ?
#
loop_
_entity_poly.entity_id
_entity_poly.type
_entity_poly.pdbx_seq_one_letter_code
_entity_poly.pdbx_strand_id
1 'polypeptide(L)'
;MTEFTTRTTSPFRYDIVGSFLRPQELKEARAKFANGEITQADLTAVEDKSIINLIKQEEAAGLKAVTDGEFRRSYWHLDFFWGLQGVKHVNLEHGYFFHDEETRNDSAQISGKISGENHPFVEHFKFTQAHTSDGVQVKQTIPAPAQFLEEFLRPENQANAKEFYPNQEDLDHDVATAYHQVIEDLYAAGCRTLQLDDCTWGISVNAFANLKKKDPHADVSQLEALQKRFLKVNNEAIANLPADLTINTHVCRGNYHSTWAAAGGYGPVADTLFAKENVTAFYLEYDSERAGGFEPLSKVPDDKYVVLGLITSKSGELEDKAAIIKRIHEAAQFHPLDKLCLSPQCGFASTEEGNILTEEQQWKKIALVKEIATEVWG
;
A
#
# COMPACT_ATOMS: atom_id res chain seq x y z
N MET A 1 13.63 -22.08 -24.69
CA MET A 1 12.77 -21.58 -23.59
C MET A 1 13.54 -20.47 -22.93
N THR A 2 12.95 -19.29 -22.75
CA THR A 2 13.58 -18.23 -21.96
C THR A 2 13.60 -18.71 -20.51
N GLU A 3 14.78 -18.74 -19.88
CA GLU A 3 14.90 -19.07 -18.47
C GLU A 3 14.70 -17.79 -17.66
N PHE A 4 13.68 -17.76 -16.81
CA PHE A 4 13.39 -16.61 -15.95
C PHE A 4 14.10 -16.74 -14.61
N THR A 5 14.50 -15.60 -14.04
CA THR A 5 15.11 -15.54 -12.73
C THR A 5 14.12 -16.05 -11.68
N THR A 6 14.56 -17.04 -10.91
CA THR A 6 13.81 -17.53 -9.73
C THR A 6 13.88 -16.49 -8.62
N ARG A 7 12.72 -16.02 -8.17
CA ARG A 7 12.62 -15.03 -7.08
C ARG A 7 12.70 -15.74 -5.73
N THR A 8 13.63 -15.31 -4.88
CA THR A 8 13.76 -15.78 -3.50
C THR A 8 13.29 -14.74 -2.48
N THR A 9 12.92 -13.55 -2.91
CA THR A 9 12.32 -12.49 -2.10
C THR A 9 11.13 -11.87 -2.83
N SER A 10 10.16 -11.33 -2.09
CA SER A 10 9.07 -10.56 -2.68
C SER A 10 9.64 -9.32 -3.42
N PRO A 11 9.09 -8.89 -4.55
CA PRO A 11 7.93 -9.46 -5.23
C PRO A 11 8.20 -10.84 -5.84
N PHE A 12 7.28 -11.78 -5.60
CA PHE A 12 7.25 -13.06 -6.31
C PHE A 12 6.48 -12.90 -7.64
N ARG A 13 6.58 -13.87 -8.56
CA ARG A 13 5.90 -13.80 -9.87
C ARG A 13 4.39 -13.69 -9.76
N TYR A 14 3.81 -14.36 -8.77
CA TYR A 14 2.49 -14.09 -8.25
C TYR A 14 2.65 -13.57 -6.83
N ASP A 15 2.05 -12.43 -6.56
CA ASP A 15 2.10 -11.78 -5.25
C ASP A 15 0.74 -11.14 -4.95
N ILE A 16 0.59 -10.63 -3.73
CA ILE A 16 -0.59 -9.88 -3.28
C ILE A 16 -0.17 -8.47 -2.90
N VAL A 17 -1.10 -7.56 -2.67
CA VAL A 17 -0.71 -6.21 -2.21
C VAL A 17 -0.52 -6.18 -0.70
N GLY A 18 -1.52 -6.61 0.07
CA GLY A 18 -1.42 -6.60 1.53
C GLY A 18 -2.68 -7.07 2.22
N SER A 19 -3.77 -6.30 2.07
CA SER A 19 -4.98 -6.49 2.84
C SER A 19 -5.94 -7.56 2.30
N PHE A 20 -6.67 -8.18 3.22
CA PHE A 20 -7.70 -9.19 2.95
C PHE A 20 -9.05 -8.77 3.51
N LEU A 21 -10.13 -9.31 2.94
CA LEU A 21 -11.48 -9.18 3.50
C LEU A 21 -11.50 -9.67 4.95
N ARG A 22 -12.02 -8.83 5.85
CA ARG A 22 -12.16 -9.21 7.27
C ARG A 22 -13.27 -10.26 7.38
N PRO A 23 -13.02 -11.41 8.05
CA PRO A 23 -14.05 -12.41 8.25
C PRO A 23 -15.19 -11.85 9.11
N GLN A 24 -16.38 -12.41 8.92
CA GLN A 24 -17.59 -11.96 9.63
C GLN A 24 -17.42 -11.98 11.16
N GLU A 25 -16.74 -12.99 11.71
CA GLU A 25 -16.45 -13.10 13.15
C GLU A 25 -15.65 -11.89 13.67
N LEU A 26 -14.68 -11.40 12.90
CA LEU A 26 -13.87 -10.23 13.27
C LEU A 26 -14.70 -8.94 13.20
N LYS A 27 -15.56 -8.79 12.18
CA LYS A 27 -16.47 -7.64 12.06
C LYS A 27 -17.43 -7.56 13.27
N GLU A 28 -17.98 -8.71 13.67
CA GLU A 28 -18.86 -8.80 14.84
C GLU A 28 -18.12 -8.49 16.14
N ALA A 29 -16.89 -8.98 16.31
CA ALA A 29 -16.07 -8.69 17.48
C ALA A 29 -15.77 -7.19 17.59
N ARG A 30 -15.43 -6.52 16.49
CA ARG A 30 -15.21 -5.06 16.48
C ARG A 30 -16.46 -4.28 16.84
N ALA A 31 -17.63 -4.65 16.30
CA ALA A 31 -18.89 -4.04 16.67
C ALA A 31 -19.20 -4.19 18.17
N LYS A 32 -19.00 -5.38 18.72
CA LYS A 32 -19.16 -5.65 20.17
C LYS A 32 -18.17 -4.84 21.01
N PHE A 33 -16.92 -4.72 20.57
CA PHE A 33 -15.91 -3.93 21.27
C PHE A 33 -16.28 -2.43 21.27
N ALA A 34 -16.70 -1.89 20.12
CA ALA A 34 -17.18 -0.51 20.01
C ALA A 34 -18.41 -0.23 20.90
N ASN A 35 -19.26 -1.23 21.12
CA ASN A 35 -20.41 -1.15 22.03
C ASN A 35 -20.05 -1.41 23.51
N GLY A 36 -18.79 -1.71 23.84
CA GLY A 36 -18.35 -2.05 25.20
C GLY A 36 -18.84 -3.41 25.70
N GLU A 37 -19.24 -4.31 24.79
CA GLU A 37 -19.75 -5.65 25.11
C GLU A 37 -18.63 -6.68 25.33
N ILE A 38 -17.43 -6.45 24.78
CA ILE A 38 -16.24 -7.29 24.97
C ILE A 38 -15.03 -6.42 25.36
N THR A 39 -14.03 -7.03 25.99
CA THR A 39 -12.79 -6.32 26.37
C THR A 39 -11.82 -6.22 25.19
N GLN A 40 -10.79 -5.38 25.32
CA GLN A 40 -9.68 -5.33 24.36
C GLN A 40 -9.00 -6.70 24.20
N ALA A 41 -8.85 -7.44 25.31
CA ALA A 41 -8.24 -8.77 25.29
C ALA A 41 -9.11 -9.78 24.49
N ASP A 42 -10.43 -9.69 24.61
CA ASP A 42 -11.36 -10.53 23.83
C ASP A 42 -11.29 -10.20 22.34
N LEU A 43 -11.24 -8.90 21.97
CA LEU A 43 -11.06 -8.49 20.58
C LEU A 43 -9.72 -9.00 20.02
N THR A 44 -8.63 -8.78 20.75
CA THR A 44 -7.29 -9.24 20.35
C THR A 44 -7.26 -10.76 20.15
N ALA A 45 -7.95 -11.55 20.98
CA ALA A 45 -8.04 -12.99 20.78
C ALA A 45 -8.75 -13.39 19.46
N VAL A 46 -9.79 -12.63 19.06
CA VAL A 46 -10.47 -12.85 17.77
C VAL A 46 -9.59 -12.42 16.59
N GLU A 47 -8.86 -11.30 16.71
CA GLU A 47 -7.89 -10.85 15.72
C GLU A 47 -6.78 -11.90 15.52
N ASP A 48 -6.16 -12.36 16.61
CA ASP A 48 -5.10 -13.36 16.61
C ASP A 48 -5.54 -14.64 15.90
N LYS A 49 -6.72 -15.16 16.26
CA LYS A 49 -7.33 -16.33 15.62
C LYS A 49 -7.55 -16.11 14.13
N SER A 50 -8.05 -14.94 13.75
CA SER A 50 -8.35 -14.59 12.36
C SER A 50 -7.08 -14.50 11.52
N ILE A 51 -6.02 -13.88 12.05
CA ILE A 51 -4.71 -13.76 11.41
C ILE A 51 -4.07 -15.14 11.23
N ILE A 52 -4.06 -15.98 12.28
CA ILE A 52 -3.52 -17.35 12.18
C ILE A 52 -4.25 -18.16 11.11
N ASN A 53 -5.57 -18.01 11.01
CA ASN A 53 -6.35 -18.68 9.97
C ASN A 53 -6.01 -18.15 8.57
N LEU A 54 -5.87 -16.84 8.41
CA LEU A 54 -5.49 -16.22 7.16
C LEU A 54 -4.11 -16.71 6.68
N ILE A 55 -3.09 -16.69 7.56
CA ILE A 55 -1.73 -17.16 7.23
C ILE A 55 -1.79 -18.58 6.65
N LYS A 56 -2.55 -19.49 7.28
CA LYS A 56 -2.72 -20.86 6.79
C LYS A 56 -3.39 -20.91 5.41
N GLN A 57 -4.36 -20.05 5.14
CA GLN A 57 -5.04 -19.97 3.86
C GLN A 57 -4.11 -19.41 2.77
N GLU A 58 -3.31 -18.39 3.08
CA GLU A 58 -2.32 -17.82 2.17
C GLU A 58 -1.24 -18.85 1.79
N GLU A 59 -0.69 -19.56 2.78
CA GLU A 59 0.27 -20.64 2.56
C GLU A 59 -0.33 -21.80 1.75
N ALA A 60 -1.57 -22.18 2.02
CA ALA A 60 -2.28 -23.21 1.27
C ALA A 60 -2.57 -22.79 -0.18
N ALA A 61 -2.83 -21.50 -0.44
CA ALA A 61 -2.89 -20.94 -1.78
C ALA A 61 -1.52 -20.96 -2.49
N GLY A 62 -0.45 -21.15 -1.72
CA GLY A 62 0.93 -21.25 -2.18
C GLY A 62 1.63 -19.90 -2.24
N LEU A 63 1.12 -18.86 -1.59
CA LEU A 63 1.81 -17.57 -1.47
C LEU A 63 3.17 -17.77 -0.77
N LYS A 64 4.17 -17.04 -1.24
CA LYS A 64 5.55 -17.11 -0.72
C LYS A 64 5.88 -15.94 0.21
N ALA A 65 5.09 -14.87 0.14
CA ALA A 65 5.02 -13.82 1.14
C ALA A 65 3.58 -13.73 1.63
N VAL A 66 3.38 -13.85 2.95
CA VAL A 66 2.08 -13.73 3.62
C VAL A 66 2.01 -12.40 4.38
N THR A 67 0.80 -11.99 4.74
CA THR A 67 0.56 -10.77 5.54
C THR A 67 -0.33 -11.09 6.75
N ASP A 68 -0.61 -10.09 7.58
CA ASP A 68 -1.65 -10.20 8.62
C ASP A 68 -3.05 -9.83 8.08
N GLY A 69 -3.17 -9.63 6.77
CA GLY A 69 -4.37 -9.14 6.09
C GLY A 69 -4.84 -7.76 6.52
N GLU A 70 -4.04 -7.04 7.31
CA GLU A 70 -4.38 -5.78 7.97
C GLU A 70 -5.54 -5.94 8.98
N PHE A 71 -5.73 -7.14 9.53
CA PHE A 71 -6.89 -7.49 10.36
C PHE A 71 -6.98 -6.75 11.69
N ARG A 72 -5.88 -6.13 12.16
CA ARG A 72 -5.89 -5.26 13.35
C ARG A 72 -6.22 -3.80 13.06
N ARG A 73 -6.31 -3.43 11.78
CA ARG A 73 -6.43 -2.03 11.33
C ARG A 73 -7.87 -1.68 10.99
N SER A 74 -8.37 -0.54 11.44
CA SER A 74 -9.63 0.06 10.96
C SER A 74 -9.40 0.73 9.58
N TYR A 75 -8.30 1.45 9.46
CA TYR A 75 -7.75 2.04 8.25
C TYR A 75 -6.36 1.51 7.99
N TRP A 76 -6.02 1.25 6.72
CA TRP A 76 -4.65 0.93 6.34
C TRP A 76 -3.68 2.02 6.90
N HIS A 77 -3.79 3.20 6.36
CA HIS A 77 -3.66 4.51 6.96
C HIS A 77 -3.40 4.80 8.45
N LEU A 78 -4.48 5.36 9.01
CA LEU A 78 -4.54 6.13 10.24
C LEU A 78 -4.12 5.33 11.46
N ASP A 79 -4.42 4.03 11.52
CA ASP A 79 -3.97 3.16 12.61
C ASP A 79 -2.43 3.13 12.74
N PHE A 80 -1.69 3.28 11.64
CA PHE A 80 -0.24 3.48 11.69
C PHE A 80 0.09 4.89 12.20
N PHE A 81 -0.55 5.93 11.67
CA PHE A 81 -0.27 7.31 12.08
C PHE A 81 -0.50 7.53 13.58
N TRP A 82 -1.57 6.97 14.13
CA TRP A 82 -1.87 7.03 15.56
C TRP A 82 -0.92 6.20 16.44
N GLY A 83 -0.17 5.28 15.82
CA GLY A 83 0.90 4.54 16.48
C GLY A 83 2.20 5.34 16.62
N LEU A 84 2.36 6.45 15.89
CA LEU A 84 3.50 7.36 16.03
C LEU A 84 3.34 8.24 17.27
N GLN A 85 4.44 8.48 17.98
CA GLN A 85 4.46 9.45 19.07
C GLN A 85 4.22 10.86 18.52
N GLY A 86 3.59 11.73 19.30
CA GLY A 86 3.30 13.10 18.88
C GLY A 86 2.18 13.23 17.85
N VAL A 87 1.42 12.16 17.62
CA VAL A 87 0.23 12.14 16.76
C VAL A 87 -0.99 11.78 17.61
N LYS A 88 -2.14 12.39 17.31
CA LYS A 88 -3.41 12.09 17.96
C LYS A 88 -4.50 11.83 16.93
N HIS A 89 -5.41 10.94 17.30
CA HIS A 89 -6.68 10.77 16.61
C HIS A 89 -7.60 11.96 16.86
N VAL A 90 -8.24 12.44 15.79
CA VAL A 90 -9.30 13.46 15.86
C VAL A 90 -10.41 13.10 14.88
N ASN A 91 -11.59 13.65 15.11
CA ASN A 91 -12.70 13.66 14.15
C ASN A 91 -12.82 15.06 13.53
N LEU A 92 -12.84 15.13 12.21
CA LEU A 92 -13.04 16.36 11.45
C LEU A 92 -14.52 16.55 11.09
N GLU A 93 -14.86 17.66 10.42
CA GLU A 93 -16.22 17.86 9.89
C GLU A 93 -16.55 16.84 8.79
N HIS A 94 -15.55 16.52 7.95
CA HIS A 94 -15.67 15.62 6.82
C HIS A 94 -14.58 14.53 6.82
N GLY A 95 -14.93 13.37 6.26
CA GLY A 95 -14.01 12.28 5.93
C GLY A 95 -13.26 12.53 4.63
N TYR A 96 -12.67 11.47 4.10
CA TYR A 96 -12.06 11.49 2.77
C TYR A 96 -13.15 11.29 1.72
N PHE A 97 -13.16 12.15 0.71
CA PHE A 97 -14.10 12.05 -0.40
C PHE A 97 -13.56 11.09 -1.47
N PHE A 98 -14.27 9.99 -1.67
CA PHE A 98 -14.12 9.10 -2.82
C PHE A 98 -15.17 9.43 -3.87
N HIS A 99 -15.08 8.80 -5.05
CA HIS A 99 -15.98 9.10 -6.15
C HIS A 99 -17.47 8.94 -5.80
N ASP A 100 -17.82 7.91 -5.00
CA ASP A 100 -19.22 7.56 -4.69
C ASP A 100 -19.57 7.62 -3.20
N GLU A 101 -18.59 7.84 -2.33
CA GLU A 101 -18.75 7.70 -0.88
C GLU A 101 -17.80 8.63 -0.11
N GLU A 102 -18.21 9.04 1.09
CA GLU A 102 -17.36 9.73 2.06
C GLU A 102 -17.05 8.74 3.19
N THR A 103 -15.77 8.62 3.57
CA THR A 103 -15.38 7.74 4.68
C THR A 103 -15.86 8.28 6.02
N ARG A 104 -15.67 7.53 7.12
CA ARG A 104 -15.75 8.16 8.46
C ARG A 104 -14.78 9.34 8.54
N ASN A 105 -15.13 10.31 9.38
CA ASN A 105 -14.44 11.59 9.55
C ASN A 105 -13.17 11.52 10.42
N ASP A 106 -12.57 10.34 10.53
CA ASP A 106 -11.33 10.12 11.27
C ASP A 106 -10.15 10.80 10.57
N SER A 107 -9.22 11.34 11.36
CA SER A 107 -8.02 12.03 10.89
C SER A 107 -6.90 11.92 11.93
N ALA A 108 -5.71 12.37 11.55
CA ALA A 108 -4.55 12.45 12.42
C ALA A 108 -4.02 13.89 12.50
N GLN A 109 -3.83 14.39 13.73
CA GLN A 109 -3.24 15.70 14.01
C GLN A 109 -1.96 15.57 14.83
N ILE A 110 -1.11 16.58 14.75
CA ILE A 110 0.11 16.67 15.55
C ILE A 110 -0.28 17.10 16.98
N SER A 111 0.25 16.38 17.96
CA SER A 111 0.12 16.64 19.39
C SER A 111 1.45 16.87 20.10
N GLY A 112 2.57 16.69 19.39
CA GLY A 112 3.92 16.90 19.90
C GLY A 112 5.01 16.61 18.87
N LYS A 113 6.24 16.40 19.33
CA LYS A 113 7.36 15.95 18.49
C LYS A 113 7.06 14.55 17.94
N ILE A 114 7.21 14.37 16.63
CA ILE A 114 6.89 13.12 15.94
C ILE A 114 8.05 12.14 16.14
N SER A 115 7.75 10.90 16.52
CA SER A 115 8.75 9.84 16.67
C SER A 115 8.15 8.45 16.38
N GLY A 116 8.98 7.55 15.87
CA GLY A 116 8.65 6.16 15.59
C GLY A 116 8.82 5.20 16.77
N GLU A 117 9.29 5.70 17.92
CA GLU A 117 9.58 4.87 19.08
C GLU A 117 8.36 4.05 19.56
N ASN A 118 8.60 2.77 19.82
CA ASN A 118 7.62 1.81 20.36
C ASN A 118 6.36 1.65 19.50
N HIS A 119 6.50 1.73 18.18
CA HIS A 119 5.36 1.64 17.28
C HIS A 119 4.68 0.25 17.36
N PRO A 120 3.34 0.18 17.53
CA PRO A 120 2.62 -1.08 17.78
C PRO A 120 2.74 -2.10 16.64
N PHE A 121 2.98 -1.64 15.40
CA PHE A 121 3.13 -2.54 14.26
C PHE A 121 4.35 -3.48 14.37
N VAL A 122 5.34 -3.15 15.20
CA VAL A 122 6.47 -4.06 15.45
C VAL A 122 6.00 -5.34 16.14
N GLU A 123 5.06 -5.23 17.11
CA GLU A 123 4.48 -6.40 17.76
C GLU A 123 3.50 -7.14 16.86
N HIS A 124 2.76 -6.42 16.00
CA HIS A 124 1.91 -7.05 14.98
C HIS A 124 2.75 -7.90 14.02
N PHE A 125 3.89 -7.37 13.55
CA PHE A 125 4.83 -8.10 12.71
C PHE A 125 5.37 -9.34 13.41
N LYS A 126 5.85 -9.21 14.65
CA LYS A 126 6.37 -10.36 15.44
C LYS A 126 5.33 -11.46 15.59
N PHE A 127 4.07 -11.10 15.84
CA PHE A 127 2.99 -12.06 15.93
C PHE A 127 2.81 -12.84 14.63
N THR A 128 2.72 -12.14 13.49
CA THR A 128 2.59 -12.77 12.17
C THR A 128 3.78 -13.70 11.90
N GLN A 129 5.00 -13.19 12.11
CA GLN A 129 6.24 -13.95 11.92
C GLN A 129 6.31 -15.22 12.78
N ALA A 130 5.80 -15.19 14.01
CA ALA A 130 5.77 -16.35 14.90
C ALA A 130 4.78 -17.45 14.46
N HIS A 131 3.84 -17.13 13.57
CA HIS A 131 2.81 -18.04 13.08
C HIS A 131 2.97 -18.44 11.61
N THR A 132 3.88 -17.81 10.88
CA THR A 132 4.27 -18.17 9.51
C THR A 132 5.21 -19.39 9.50
N SER A 133 5.00 -20.29 8.54
CA SER A 133 5.82 -21.49 8.34
C SER A 133 7.24 -21.14 7.85
N ASP A 134 8.22 -21.99 8.21
CA ASP A 134 9.59 -21.85 7.72
C ASP A 134 9.66 -21.78 6.18
N GLY A 135 10.45 -20.84 5.66
CA GLY A 135 10.63 -20.64 4.23
C GLY A 135 9.55 -19.80 3.55
N VAL A 136 8.54 -19.34 4.30
CA VAL A 136 7.56 -18.32 3.86
C VAL A 136 7.95 -16.97 4.46
N GLN A 137 7.92 -15.91 3.64
CA GLN A 137 8.24 -14.56 4.09
C GLN A 137 7.02 -13.88 4.70
N VAL A 138 7.25 -13.00 5.66
CA VAL A 138 6.23 -12.03 6.09
C VAL A 138 6.50 -10.71 5.38
N LYS A 139 5.48 -10.21 4.68
CA LYS A 139 5.49 -8.86 4.10
C LYS A 139 4.72 -7.92 5.01
N GLN A 140 5.41 -6.95 5.60
CA GLN A 140 4.77 -5.90 6.38
C GLN A 140 4.37 -4.74 5.46
N THR A 141 3.11 -4.30 5.53
CA THR A 141 2.65 -3.07 4.86
C THR A 141 2.57 -1.91 5.86
N ILE A 142 3.03 -0.73 5.46
CA ILE A 142 2.85 0.54 6.19
C ILE A 142 2.54 1.65 5.19
N PRO A 143 1.78 2.69 5.55
CA PRO A 143 1.61 3.85 4.68
C PRO A 143 2.95 4.56 4.42
N ALA A 144 3.17 5.10 3.24
CA ALA A 144 4.39 5.83 2.93
C ALA A 144 4.53 7.12 3.77
N PRO A 145 5.77 7.58 4.07
CA PRO A 145 6.00 8.86 4.74
C PRO A 145 5.31 10.04 4.05
N ALA A 146 5.32 10.06 2.70
CA ALA A 146 4.61 11.06 1.92
C ALA A 146 3.09 11.05 2.18
N GLN A 147 2.49 9.87 2.37
CA GLN A 147 1.07 9.75 2.72
C GLN A 147 0.76 10.41 4.07
N PHE A 148 1.67 10.34 5.03
CA PHE A 148 1.51 11.02 6.30
C PHE A 148 1.63 12.54 6.15
N LEU A 149 2.54 13.04 5.31
CA LEU A 149 2.62 14.47 5.00
C LEU A 149 1.35 15.00 4.33
N GLU A 150 0.72 14.21 3.44
CA GLU A 150 -0.54 14.56 2.79
C GLU A 150 -1.65 14.86 3.81
N GLU A 151 -1.66 14.18 4.96
CA GLU A 151 -2.64 14.42 6.03
C GLU A 151 -2.57 15.84 6.58
N PHE A 152 -1.38 16.44 6.57
CA PHE A 152 -1.14 17.81 7.03
C PHE A 152 -1.31 18.86 5.93
N LEU A 153 -1.51 18.43 4.68
CA LEU A 153 -1.89 19.31 3.58
C LEU A 153 -3.42 19.54 3.54
N ARG A 154 -4.20 18.72 4.26
CA ARG A 154 -5.64 18.94 4.45
C ARG A 154 -5.88 20.30 5.13
N PRO A 155 -6.77 21.16 4.61
CA PRO A 155 -7.01 22.50 5.16
C PRO A 155 -7.27 22.53 6.67
N GLU A 156 -7.98 21.53 7.18
CA GLU A 156 -8.36 21.36 8.58
C GLU A 156 -7.16 21.07 9.50
N ASN A 157 -6.10 20.49 8.95
CA ASN A 157 -4.90 20.09 9.69
C ASN A 157 -3.73 21.07 9.54
N GLN A 158 -3.74 21.94 8.51
CA GLN A 158 -2.63 22.88 8.25
C GLN A 158 -2.31 23.81 9.43
N ALA A 159 -3.35 24.34 10.09
CA ALA A 159 -3.15 25.24 11.23
C ALA A 159 -2.49 24.52 12.41
N ASN A 160 -2.94 23.30 12.71
CA ASN A 160 -2.35 22.44 13.73
C ASN A 160 -0.91 22.05 13.37
N ALA A 161 -0.65 21.62 12.13
CA ALA A 161 0.69 21.24 11.72
C ALA A 161 1.69 22.40 11.87
N LYS A 162 1.29 23.62 11.50
CA LYS A 162 2.11 24.83 11.61
C LYS A 162 2.36 25.29 13.06
N GLU A 163 1.47 24.95 13.99
CA GLU A 163 1.65 25.24 15.43
C GLU A 163 2.85 24.48 16.00
N PHE A 164 2.96 23.18 15.66
CA PHE A 164 4.03 22.31 16.14
C PHE A 164 5.29 22.37 15.27
N TYR A 165 5.13 22.57 13.96
CA TYR A 165 6.20 22.67 12.98
C TYR A 165 6.04 23.94 12.12
N PRO A 166 6.51 25.10 12.60
CA PRO A 166 6.48 26.33 11.82
C PRO A 166 7.34 26.26 10.55
N ASN A 167 8.38 25.42 10.55
CA ASN A 167 9.23 25.11 9.41
C ASN A 167 8.83 23.76 8.80
N GLN A 168 8.53 23.77 7.51
CA GLN A 168 8.17 22.58 6.74
C GLN A 168 9.32 21.57 6.64
N GLU A 169 10.58 22.03 6.58
CA GLU A 169 11.74 21.16 6.50
C GLU A 169 11.94 20.35 7.81
N ASP A 170 11.61 20.96 8.96
CA ASP A 170 11.68 20.27 10.25
C ASP A 170 10.60 19.17 10.34
N LEU A 171 9.39 19.42 9.81
CA LEU A 171 8.33 18.42 9.71
C LEU A 171 8.74 17.25 8.78
N ASP A 172 9.25 17.57 7.59
CA ASP A 172 9.67 16.57 6.61
C ASP A 172 10.78 15.68 7.19
N HIS A 173 11.77 16.29 7.85
CA HIS A 173 12.88 15.57 8.48
C HIS A 173 12.42 14.64 9.62
N ASP A 174 11.55 15.13 10.50
CA ASP A 174 11.05 14.33 11.62
C ASP A 174 10.16 13.18 11.14
N VAL A 175 9.33 13.40 10.12
CA VAL A 175 8.53 12.33 9.51
C VAL A 175 9.45 11.28 8.91
N ALA A 176 10.45 11.66 8.12
CA ALA A 176 11.42 10.70 7.58
C ALA A 176 12.14 9.93 8.69
N THR A 177 12.57 10.62 9.76
CA THR A 177 13.29 10.02 10.89
C THR A 177 12.41 9.06 11.68
N ALA A 178 11.15 9.42 11.96
CA ALA A 178 10.21 8.56 12.66
C ALA A 178 9.93 7.27 11.88
N TYR A 179 9.71 7.39 10.57
CA TYR A 179 9.54 6.23 9.70
C TYR A 179 10.78 5.36 9.62
N HIS A 180 11.96 5.98 9.51
CA HIS A 180 13.24 5.26 9.52
C HIS A 180 13.38 4.41 10.78
N GLN A 181 13.10 4.99 11.96
CA GLN A 181 13.12 4.27 13.23
C GLN A 181 12.17 3.07 13.23
N VAL A 182 10.92 3.22 12.77
CA VAL A 182 9.97 2.09 12.71
C VAL A 182 10.48 0.99 11.77
N ILE A 183 11.08 1.35 10.64
CA ILE A 183 11.62 0.39 9.68
C ILE A 183 12.83 -0.35 10.28
N GLU A 184 13.71 0.33 10.99
CA GLU A 184 14.83 -0.29 11.72
C GLU A 184 14.33 -1.23 12.84
N ASP A 185 13.30 -0.83 13.59
CA ASP A 185 12.70 -1.65 14.64
C ASP A 185 12.03 -2.92 14.06
N LEU A 186 11.33 -2.79 12.94
CA LEU A 186 10.78 -3.92 12.19
C LEU A 186 11.90 -4.85 11.68
N TYR A 187 12.98 -4.28 11.14
CA TYR A 187 14.13 -5.05 10.69
C TYR A 187 14.79 -5.82 11.85
N ALA A 188 14.96 -5.17 13.00
CA ALA A 188 15.49 -5.77 14.22
C ALA A 188 14.57 -6.87 14.76
N ALA A 189 13.26 -6.76 14.55
CA ALA A 189 12.28 -7.80 14.85
C ALA A 189 12.30 -8.99 13.87
N GLY A 190 13.05 -8.89 12.76
CA GLY A 190 13.20 -9.95 11.76
C GLY A 190 12.57 -9.66 10.40
N CYS A 191 11.99 -8.47 10.19
CA CYS A 191 11.39 -8.10 8.91
C CYS A 191 12.45 -8.03 7.81
N ARG A 192 12.15 -8.64 6.66
CA ARG A 192 13.01 -8.61 5.45
C ARG A 192 12.26 -8.18 4.19
N THR A 193 10.95 -7.96 4.30
CA THR A 193 10.13 -7.42 3.21
C THR A 193 9.13 -6.44 3.78
N LEU A 194 9.27 -5.18 3.39
CA LEU A 194 8.39 -4.09 3.76
C LEU A 194 7.85 -3.42 2.51
N GLN A 195 6.57 -3.03 2.54
CA GLN A 195 5.92 -2.31 1.47
C GLN A 195 5.38 -0.98 1.98
N LEU A 196 5.73 0.10 1.29
CA LEU A 196 5.17 1.44 1.48
C LEU A 196 3.94 1.59 0.60
N ASP A 197 2.77 1.79 1.21
CA ASP A 197 1.53 2.05 0.47
C ASP A 197 1.34 3.56 0.31
N ASP A 198 1.25 4.06 -0.92
CA ASP A 198 1.31 5.48 -1.23
C ASP A 198 0.22 5.91 -2.22
N CYS A 199 -0.77 6.70 -1.75
CA CYS A 199 -1.81 7.29 -2.60
C CYS A 199 -1.42 8.67 -3.15
N THR A 200 -0.33 9.29 -2.67
CA THR A 200 0.04 10.67 -3.02
C THR A 200 0.38 10.82 -4.50
N TRP A 201 0.92 9.77 -5.11
CA TRP A 201 1.20 9.73 -6.54
C TRP A 201 -0.08 9.65 -7.39
N GLY A 202 -1.09 8.90 -6.95
CA GLY A 202 -2.40 8.86 -7.58
C GLY A 202 -3.08 10.22 -7.53
N ILE A 203 -3.07 10.86 -6.35
CA ILE A 203 -3.56 12.23 -6.15
C ILE A 203 -2.82 13.21 -7.06
N SER A 204 -1.49 13.10 -7.14
CA SER A 204 -0.66 13.92 -8.02
C SER A 204 -1.08 13.76 -9.48
N VAL A 205 -1.20 12.53 -10.00
CA VAL A 205 -1.66 12.29 -11.38
C VAL A 205 -3.00 12.97 -11.66
N ASN A 206 -3.96 12.86 -10.74
CA ASN A 206 -5.26 13.51 -10.88
C ASN A 206 -5.14 15.04 -10.87
N ALA A 207 -4.31 15.61 -9.98
CA ALA A 207 -4.07 17.05 -9.91
C ALA A 207 -3.45 17.60 -11.21
N PHE A 208 -2.45 16.92 -11.77
CA PHE A 208 -1.85 17.28 -13.07
C PHE A 208 -2.89 17.23 -14.19
N ALA A 209 -3.67 16.15 -14.26
CA ALA A 209 -4.69 15.98 -15.29
C ALA A 209 -5.77 17.08 -15.22
N ASN A 210 -6.25 17.39 -14.01
CA ASN A 210 -7.26 18.42 -13.79
C ASN A 210 -6.75 19.82 -14.15
N LEU A 211 -5.50 20.13 -13.81
CA LEU A 211 -4.90 21.41 -14.13
C LEU A 211 -4.72 21.58 -15.65
N LYS A 212 -4.15 20.57 -16.33
CA LYS A 212 -3.93 20.59 -17.79
C LYS A 212 -5.22 20.56 -18.60
N LYS A 213 -6.29 19.95 -18.07
CA LYS A 213 -7.63 19.98 -18.69
C LYS A 213 -8.22 21.39 -18.69
N LYS A 214 -7.95 22.19 -17.64
CA LYS A 214 -8.41 23.58 -17.53
C LYS A 214 -7.59 24.50 -18.42
N ASP A 215 -6.26 24.34 -18.41
CA ASP A 215 -5.34 25.08 -19.27
C ASP A 215 -4.13 24.20 -19.65
N PRO A 216 -3.97 23.83 -20.93
CA PRO A 216 -2.83 23.04 -21.40
C PRO A 216 -1.46 23.68 -21.10
N HIS A 217 -1.41 25.01 -20.97
CA HIS A 217 -0.20 25.78 -20.67
C HIS A 217 -0.07 26.18 -19.19
N ALA A 218 -0.97 25.68 -18.32
CA ALA A 218 -0.90 25.94 -16.89
C ALA A 218 0.49 25.60 -16.34
N ASP A 219 0.97 26.49 -15.46
CA ASP A 219 2.18 26.28 -14.68
C ASP A 219 1.96 25.13 -13.69
N VAL A 220 2.82 24.12 -13.77
CA VAL A 220 2.79 22.92 -12.94
C VAL A 220 3.88 22.93 -11.87
N SER A 221 4.64 24.02 -11.74
CA SER A 221 5.82 24.13 -10.86
C SER A 221 5.54 23.75 -9.40
N GLN A 222 4.37 24.11 -8.88
CA GLN A 222 3.95 23.75 -7.52
C GLN A 222 3.69 22.24 -7.36
N LEU A 223 3.07 21.61 -8.35
CA LEU A 223 2.83 20.16 -8.34
C LEU A 223 4.15 19.39 -8.48
N GLU A 224 5.06 19.88 -9.31
CA GLU A 224 6.41 19.30 -9.44
C GLU A 224 7.22 19.47 -8.14
N ALA A 225 7.12 20.62 -7.46
CA ALA A 225 7.75 20.83 -6.17
C ALA A 225 7.19 19.88 -5.10
N LEU A 226 5.88 19.66 -5.10
CA LEU A 226 5.23 18.72 -4.19
C LEU A 226 5.65 17.28 -4.44
N GLN A 227 5.69 16.83 -5.71
CA GLN A 227 6.22 15.51 -6.06
C GLN A 227 7.67 15.31 -5.58
N LYS A 228 8.52 16.34 -5.73
CA LYS A 228 9.92 16.29 -5.26
C LYS A 228 10.00 16.19 -3.74
N ARG A 229 9.10 16.86 -3.01
CA ARG A 229 8.99 16.75 -1.55
C ARG A 229 8.59 15.34 -1.13
N PHE A 230 7.54 14.79 -1.73
CA PHE A 230 7.09 13.41 -1.45
C PHE A 230 8.18 12.37 -1.74
N LEU A 231 8.84 12.49 -2.89
CA LEU A 231 9.98 11.63 -3.21
C LEU A 231 11.10 11.75 -2.15
N LYS A 232 11.43 12.98 -1.75
CA LYS A 232 12.51 13.24 -0.79
C LYS A 232 12.22 12.55 0.54
N VAL A 233 11.03 12.75 1.12
CA VAL A 233 10.70 12.15 2.43
C VAL A 233 10.66 10.62 2.36
N ASN A 234 10.11 10.03 1.28
CA ASN A 234 10.10 8.58 1.11
C ASN A 234 11.53 8.03 1.03
N ASN A 235 12.39 8.65 0.21
CA ASN A 235 13.78 8.22 0.04
C ASN A 235 14.63 8.43 1.29
N GLU A 236 14.41 9.50 2.06
CA GLU A 236 15.11 9.75 3.32
C GLU A 236 14.73 8.72 4.39
N ALA A 237 13.45 8.35 4.49
CA ALA A 237 13.00 7.33 5.44
C ALA A 237 13.62 5.95 5.19
N ILE A 238 13.98 5.63 3.94
CA ILE A 238 14.53 4.32 3.54
C ILE A 238 16.04 4.36 3.26
N ALA A 239 16.71 5.47 3.54
CA ALA A 239 18.14 5.63 3.30
C ALA A 239 18.97 4.76 4.27
N ASN A 240 20.11 4.23 3.81
CA ASN A 240 21.08 3.50 4.63
C ASN A 240 20.52 2.27 5.40
N LEU A 241 19.41 1.70 4.92
CA LEU A 241 18.86 0.46 5.48
C LEU A 241 19.74 -0.77 5.14
N PRO A 242 19.65 -1.86 5.93
CA PRO A 242 20.37 -3.10 5.67
C PRO A 242 20.10 -3.66 4.27
N ALA A 243 21.14 -4.17 3.62
CA ALA A 243 21.08 -4.58 2.21
C ALA A 243 20.19 -5.81 1.94
N ASP A 244 19.87 -6.61 2.97
CA ASP A 244 18.95 -7.76 2.88
C ASP A 244 17.49 -7.39 3.19
N LEU A 245 17.19 -6.13 3.50
CA LEU A 245 15.83 -5.62 3.62
C LEU A 245 15.29 -5.18 2.26
N THR A 246 14.26 -5.87 1.78
CA THR A 246 13.55 -5.47 0.57
C THR A 246 12.48 -4.42 0.89
N ILE A 247 12.57 -3.25 0.27
CA ILE A 247 11.55 -2.20 0.32
C ILE A 247 10.82 -2.11 -1.02
N ASN A 248 9.51 -2.33 -0.99
CA ASN A 248 8.62 -2.16 -2.13
C ASN A 248 7.74 -0.92 -1.94
N THR A 249 7.14 -0.42 -3.03
CA THR A 249 6.10 0.61 -2.96
C THR A 249 4.85 0.14 -3.71
N HIS A 250 3.68 0.37 -3.13
CA HIS A 250 2.41 0.21 -3.82
C HIS A 250 1.80 1.58 -4.11
N VAL A 251 1.61 1.86 -5.39
CA VAL A 251 1.06 3.13 -5.85
C VAL A 251 -0.44 3.00 -6.00
N CYS A 252 -1.14 3.26 -4.90
CA CYS A 252 -2.58 3.11 -4.81
C CYS A 252 -3.31 4.31 -5.43
N ARG A 253 -4.48 4.09 -6.03
CA ARG A 253 -5.36 5.16 -6.52
C ARG A 253 -6.48 5.51 -5.56
N GLY A 254 -6.28 5.15 -4.29
CA GLY A 254 -7.27 5.18 -3.21
C GLY A 254 -8.36 4.16 -3.48
N ASN A 255 -8.35 3.03 -2.78
CA ASN A 255 -9.47 2.09 -2.76
C ASN A 255 -10.26 2.24 -1.45
N TYR A 256 -11.58 2.33 -1.55
CA TYR A 256 -12.49 2.31 -0.40
C TYR A 256 -13.79 1.68 -0.88
N HIS A 257 -14.20 0.56 -0.28
CA HIS A 257 -15.47 -0.11 -0.59
C HIS A 257 -15.76 -0.23 -2.10
N SER A 258 -14.77 -0.72 -2.87
CA SER A 258 -14.83 -0.86 -4.34
C SER A 258 -14.97 0.45 -5.17
N THR A 259 -14.90 1.64 -4.58
CA THR A 259 -14.79 2.92 -5.30
C THR A 259 -13.32 3.39 -5.41
N TRP A 260 -13.05 4.62 -5.89
CA TRP A 260 -11.70 5.16 -6.06
C TRP A 260 -11.56 6.65 -5.75
N ALA A 261 -10.34 7.10 -5.49
CA ALA A 261 -10.02 8.52 -5.28
C ALA A 261 -9.34 9.18 -6.50
N ALA A 262 -8.57 8.43 -7.30
CA ALA A 262 -7.77 8.97 -8.40
C ALA A 262 -7.85 8.16 -9.71
N ALA A 263 -7.51 8.83 -10.81
CA ALA A 263 -7.59 8.31 -12.18
C ALA A 263 -6.43 8.85 -13.05
N GLY A 264 -6.09 8.16 -14.15
CA GLY A 264 -5.14 8.63 -15.17
C GLY A 264 -3.81 7.88 -15.18
N GLY A 265 -3.13 7.86 -16.33
CA GLY A 265 -1.85 7.17 -16.51
C GLY A 265 -0.70 7.78 -15.70
N TYR A 266 0.31 6.96 -15.37
CA TYR A 266 1.46 7.36 -14.55
C TYR A 266 2.44 8.35 -15.21
N GLY A 267 2.21 8.75 -16.46
CA GLY A 267 3.09 9.66 -17.22
C GLY A 267 3.53 10.92 -16.45
N PRO A 268 2.62 11.68 -15.79
CA PRO A 268 2.98 12.90 -15.06
C PRO A 268 3.88 12.71 -13.83
N VAL A 269 3.98 11.49 -13.29
CA VAL A 269 4.81 11.20 -12.11
C VAL A 269 6.05 10.36 -12.46
N ALA A 270 6.10 9.73 -13.64
CA ALA A 270 7.08 8.69 -13.97
C ALA A 270 8.56 9.15 -13.87
N ASP A 271 8.88 10.36 -14.32
CA ASP A 271 10.27 10.89 -14.26
C ASP A 271 10.73 11.23 -12.83
N THR A 272 9.80 11.33 -11.88
CA THR A 272 10.09 11.56 -10.46
C THR A 272 10.00 10.25 -9.69
N LEU A 273 8.86 9.58 -9.75
CA LEU A 273 8.57 8.34 -9.03
C LEU A 273 9.41 7.16 -9.55
N PHE A 274 9.15 6.70 -10.78
CA PHE A 274 9.76 5.47 -11.30
C PHE A 274 11.27 5.59 -11.44
N ALA A 275 11.74 6.74 -11.92
CA ALA A 275 13.15 6.98 -12.16
C ALA A 275 13.97 7.17 -10.86
N LYS A 276 13.36 7.63 -9.74
CA LYS A 276 14.15 8.14 -8.60
C LYS A 276 13.73 7.63 -7.22
N GLU A 277 12.60 6.94 -7.06
CA GLU A 277 12.25 6.36 -5.75
C GLU A 277 13.10 5.12 -5.47
N ASN A 278 13.78 5.06 -4.34
CA ASN A 278 14.84 4.08 -4.03
C ASN A 278 14.27 2.74 -3.51
N VAL A 279 13.24 2.23 -4.19
CA VAL A 279 12.56 0.97 -3.89
C VAL A 279 13.07 -0.15 -4.80
N THR A 280 12.85 -1.40 -4.36
CA THR A 280 13.14 -2.62 -5.11
C THR A 280 12.08 -2.90 -6.18
N ALA A 281 10.81 -2.60 -5.87
CA ALA A 281 9.70 -2.88 -6.77
C ALA A 281 8.55 -1.88 -6.65
N PHE A 282 7.84 -1.69 -7.76
CA PHE A 282 6.60 -0.92 -7.85
C PHE A 282 5.41 -1.86 -8.04
N TYR A 283 4.39 -1.78 -7.16
CA TYR A 283 3.09 -2.43 -7.31
C TYR A 283 2.10 -1.41 -7.87
N LEU A 284 1.69 -1.60 -9.13
CA LEU A 284 0.98 -0.59 -9.92
C LEU A 284 -0.40 -1.07 -10.36
N GLU A 285 -1.41 -0.23 -10.16
CA GLU A 285 -2.79 -0.49 -10.56
C GLU A 285 -2.96 -0.33 -12.08
N TYR A 286 -3.42 -1.40 -12.75
CA TYR A 286 -3.67 -1.44 -14.19
C TYR A 286 -4.97 -2.17 -14.56
N ASP A 287 -5.88 -2.48 -13.64
CA ASP A 287 -7.06 -3.34 -13.89
C ASP A 287 -8.06 -2.81 -14.91
N SER A 288 -8.02 -1.51 -15.23
CA SER A 288 -9.04 -0.80 -15.98
C SER A 288 -8.42 0.18 -16.98
N GLU A 289 -9.17 0.54 -18.03
CA GLU A 289 -8.73 1.53 -19.03
C GLU A 289 -8.36 2.89 -18.40
N ARG A 290 -8.95 3.21 -17.25
CA ARG A 290 -8.68 4.43 -16.48
C ARG A 290 -7.24 4.52 -15.96
N ALA A 291 -6.57 3.39 -15.79
CA ALA A 291 -5.21 3.33 -15.27
C ALA A 291 -4.14 3.80 -16.27
N GLY A 292 -4.52 4.02 -17.53
CA GLY A 292 -3.61 4.40 -18.61
C GLY A 292 -2.80 3.23 -19.17
N GLY A 293 -1.86 3.53 -20.07
CA GLY A 293 -1.00 2.55 -20.74
C GLY A 293 0.30 2.24 -20.00
N PHE A 294 1.10 1.35 -20.59
CA PHE A 294 2.37 0.86 -20.05
C PHE A 294 3.59 1.68 -20.47
N GLU A 295 3.44 2.69 -21.33
CA GLU A 295 4.54 3.55 -21.80
C GLU A 295 5.39 4.15 -20.65
N PRO A 296 4.79 4.58 -19.52
CA PRO A 296 5.56 5.08 -18.37
C PRO A 296 6.54 4.06 -17.77
N LEU A 297 6.33 2.75 -17.97
CA LEU A 297 7.25 1.72 -17.44
C LEU A 297 8.66 1.83 -18.05
N SER A 298 8.81 2.44 -19.22
CA SER A 298 10.12 2.74 -19.82
C SER A 298 11.01 3.67 -18.96
N LYS A 299 10.44 4.30 -17.93
CA LYS A 299 11.16 5.13 -16.95
C LYS A 299 11.63 4.35 -15.73
N VAL A 300 11.19 3.10 -15.56
CA VAL A 300 11.63 2.22 -14.48
C VAL A 300 13.05 1.72 -14.80
N PRO A 301 14.02 1.88 -13.88
CA PRO A 301 15.34 1.28 -14.03
C PRO A 301 15.30 -0.24 -14.21
N ASP A 302 16.13 -0.78 -15.10
CA ASP A 302 16.17 -2.21 -15.47
C ASP A 302 16.43 -3.17 -14.29
N ASP A 303 17.05 -2.68 -13.22
CA ASP A 303 17.34 -3.46 -12.02
C ASP A 303 16.10 -3.68 -11.14
N LYS A 304 15.09 -2.80 -11.25
CA LYS A 304 13.86 -2.83 -10.44
C LYS A 304 12.79 -3.73 -11.02
N TYR A 305 11.90 -4.18 -10.13
CA TYR A 305 10.75 -4.99 -10.50
C TYR A 305 9.47 -4.16 -10.63
N VAL A 306 8.54 -4.62 -11.46
CA VAL A 306 7.20 -4.05 -11.56
C VAL A 306 6.18 -5.17 -11.39
N VAL A 307 5.35 -5.04 -10.37
CA VAL A 307 4.20 -5.91 -10.16
C VAL A 307 2.99 -5.28 -10.84
N LEU A 308 2.49 -5.96 -11.85
CA LEU A 308 1.35 -5.52 -12.65
C LEU A 308 0.06 -5.91 -11.93
N GLY A 309 -0.64 -4.91 -11.41
CA GLY A 309 -1.94 -5.04 -10.79
C GLY A 309 -3.05 -5.15 -11.83
N LEU A 310 -3.17 -6.31 -12.49
CA LEU A 310 -4.08 -6.51 -13.63
C LEU A 310 -5.40 -7.19 -13.26
N ILE A 311 -5.48 -7.76 -12.06
CA ILE A 311 -6.67 -8.44 -11.53
C ILE A 311 -7.41 -7.47 -10.60
N THR A 312 -8.68 -7.17 -10.85
CA THR A 312 -9.42 -6.25 -9.98
C THR A 312 -9.69 -6.90 -8.63
N SER A 313 -9.47 -6.15 -7.53
CA SER A 313 -9.85 -6.58 -6.18
C SER A 313 -11.24 -6.05 -5.76
N LYS A 314 -11.98 -5.42 -6.67
CA LYS A 314 -13.21 -4.65 -6.39
C LYS A 314 -14.51 -5.37 -6.72
N SER A 315 -14.46 -6.41 -7.55
CA SER A 315 -15.61 -7.24 -7.91
C SER A 315 -15.24 -8.71 -7.84
N GLY A 316 -16.24 -9.59 -7.84
CA GLY A 316 -16.01 -11.03 -7.78
C GLY A 316 -15.87 -11.74 -9.13
N GLU A 317 -16.08 -11.04 -10.24
CA GLU A 317 -15.97 -11.60 -11.58
C GLU A 317 -14.50 -11.90 -11.90
N LEU A 318 -14.24 -13.09 -12.45
CA LEU A 318 -12.89 -13.47 -12.85
C LEU A 318 -12.55 -12.88 -14.22
N GLU A 319 -11.35 -12.33 -14.32
CA GLU A 319 -10.80 -11.78 -15.53
C GLU A 319 -10.53 -12.89 -16.55
N ASP A 320 -10.61 -12.53 -17.84
CA ASP A 320 -10.20 -13.43 -18.92
C ASP A 320 -8.69 -13.65 -18.87
N LYS A 321 -8.29 -14.89 -18.56
CA LYS A 321 -6.89 -15.29 -18.45
C LYS A 321 -6.05 -14.90 -19.67
N ALA A 322 -6.54 -15.15 -20.88
CA ALA A 322 -5.80 -14.89 -22.11
C ALA A 322 -5.61 -13.38 -22.34
N ALA A 323 -6.61 -12.57 -21.98
CA ALA A 323 -6.51 -11.12 -22.00
C ALA A 323 -5.44 -10.61 -21.03
N ILE A 324 -5.37 -11.16 -19.81
CA ILE A 324 -4.34 -10.77 -18.83
C ILE A 324 -2.94 -11.15 -19.31
N ILE A 325 -2.75 -12.36 -19.83
CA ILE A 325 -1.47 -12.80 -20.41
C ILE A 325 -1.04 -11.85 -21.54
N LYS A 326 -1.96 -11.49 -22.44
CA LYS A 326 -1.68 -10.53 -23.50
C LYS A 326 -1.20 -9.19 -22.93
N ARG A 327 -1.85 -8.67 -21.89
CA ARG A 327 -1.45 -7.41 -21.23
C ARG A 327 -0.09 -7.49 -20.55
N ILE A 328 0.28 -8.63 -19.97
CA ILE A 328 1.65 -8.86 -19.44
C ILE A 328 2.67 -8.72 -20.57
N HIS A 329 2.40 -9.31 -21.74
CA HIS A 329 3.28 -9.18 -22.90
C HIS A 329 3.29 -7.77 -23.53
N GLU A 330 2.19 -7.02 -23.44
CA GLU A 330 2.17 -5.60 -23.80
C GLU A 330 3.07 -4.78 -22.87
N ALA A 331 3.01 -5.00 -21.55
CA ALA A 331 3.91 -4.37 -20.58
C ALA A 331 5.39 -4.75 -20.82
N ALA A 332 5.64 -5.99 -21.27
CA ALA A 332 6.99 -6.48 -21.59
C ALA A 332 7.67 -5.75 -22.77
N GLN A 333 6.93 -4.93 -23.53
CA GLN A 333 7.50 -4.04 -24.55
C GLN A 333 8.22 -2.83 -23.93
N PHE A 334 7.92 -2.50 -22.67
CA PHE A 334 8.42 -1.31 -21.98
C PHE A 334 9.36 -1.62 -20.80
N HIS A 335 9.28 -2.81 -20.22
CA HIS A 335 10.16 -3.28 -19.15
C HIS A 335 10.43 -4.79 -19.33
N PRO A 336 11.63 -5.32 -18.99
CA PRO A 336 11.93 -6.73 -19.23
C PRO A 336 10.91 -7.69 -18.60
N LEU A 337 10.44 -8.69 -19.34
CA LEU A 337 9.49 -9.69 -18.82
C LEU A 337 10.00 -10.41 -17.57
N ASP A 338 11.32 -10.60 -17.46
CA ASP A 338 11.97 -11.17 -16.28
C ASP A 338 11.91 -10.26 -15.04
N LYS A 339 11.55 -8.99 -15.20
CA LYS A 339 11.37 -8.01 -14.14
C LYS A 339 9.89 -7.69 -13.87
N LEU A 340 8.97 -8.39 -14.54
CA LEU A 340 7.54 -8.27 -14.32
C LEU A 340 7.01 -9.38 -13.41
N CYS A 341 6.02 -9.02 -12.60
CA CYS A 341 5.24 -9.91 -11.75
C CYS A 341 3.74 -9.57 -11.89
N LEU A 342 2.87 -10.41 -11.31
CA LEU A 342 1.42 -10.23 -11.34
C LEU A 342 0.85 -10.20 -9.91
N SER A 343 -0.12 -9.31 -9.68
CA SER A 343 -0.92 -9.27 -8.47
C SER A 343 -2.36 -8.81 -8.78
N PRO A 344 -3.26 -8.88 -7.79
CA PRO A 344 -4.41 -7.98 -7.76
C PRO A 344 -3.96 -6.52 -7.79
N GLN A 345 -4.83 -5.63 -8.26
CA GLN A 345 -4.50 -4.22 -8.43
C GLN A 345 -4.18 -3.50 -7.12
N CYS A 346 -4.88 -3.88 -6.07
CA CYS A 346 -4.80 -3.33 -4.72
C CYS A 346 -5.10 -4.48 -3.75
N GLY A 347 -5.07 -4.22 -2.46
CA GLY A 347 -5.59 -5.16 -1.46
C GLY A 347 -7.10 -5.40 -1.63
N PHE A 348 -7.62 -6.43 -0.97
CA PHE A 348 -9.05 -6.76 -1.00
C PHE A 348 -9.87 -5.96 0.03
N ALA A 349 -9.22 -5.20 0.93
CA ALA A 349 -9.88 -4.36 1.92
C ALA A 349 -8.95 -3.27 2.46
N SER A 350 -9.04 -2.06 1.91
CA SER A 350 -8.24 -0.91 2.39
C SER A 350 -8.73 -0.38 3.75
N THR A 351 -9.97 -0.69 4.12
CA THR A 351 -10.57 -0.38 5.42
C THR A 351 -11.41 -1.57 5.88
N GLU A 352 -11.86 -1.53 7.13
CA GLU A 352 -12.57 -2.65 7.77
C GLU A 352 -13.91 -3.03 7.11
N GLU A 353 -14.53 -2.11 6.38
CA GLU A 353 -15.73 -2.35 5.56
C GLU A 353 -15.46 -3.45 4.52
N GLY A 354 -14.28 -3.43 3.90
CA GLY A 354 -13.86 -4.33 2.83
C GLY A 354 -14.45 -3.97 1.46
N ASN A 355 -13.96 -4.62 0.41
CA ASN A 355 -14.51 -4.47 -0.94
C ASN A 355 -15.77 -5.34 -1.15
N ILE A 356 -16.53 -5.04 -2.20
CA ILE A 356 -17.79 -5.72 -2.54
C ILE A 356 -17.51 -7.02 -3.33
N LEU A 357 -17.00 -8.03 -2.63
CA LEU A 357 -16.83 -9.41 -3.11
C LEU A 357 -16.82 -10.39 -1.92
N THR A 358 -17.03 -11.67 -2.18
CA THR A 358 -16.98 -12.71 -1.14
C THR A 358 -15.56 -13.21 -0.89
N GLU A 359 -15.31 -13.80 0.29
CA GLU A 359 -14.03 -14.47 0.59
C GLU A 359 -13.70 -15.57 -0.44
N GLU A 360 -14.70 -16.32 -0.91
CA GLU A 360 -14.51 -17.32 -1.96
C GLU A 360 -14.03 -16.68 -3.27
N GLN A 361 -14.61 -15.54 -3.65
CA GLN A 361 -14.21 -14.80 -4.86
C GLN A 361 -12.78 -14.24 -4.74
N GLN A 362 -12.42 -13.70 -3.57
CA GLN A 362 -11.06 -13.27 -3.26
C GLN A 362 -10.06 -14.41 -3.49
N TRP A 363 -10.31 -15.60 -2.95
CA TRP A 363 -9.41 -16.74 -3.12
C TRP A 363 -9.37 -17.25 -4.56
N LYS A 364 -10.49 -17.23 -5.30
CA LYS A 364 -10.51 -17.54 -6.74
C LYS A 364 -9.64 -16.57 -7.54
N LYS A 365 -9.62 -15.29 -7.19
CA LYS A 365 -8.74 -14.30 -7.82
C LYS A 365 -7.26 -14.55 -7.53
N ILE A 366 -6.90 -14.89 -6.28
CA ILE A 366 -5.52 -15.25 -5.93
C ILE A 366 -5.08 -16.52 -6.69
N ALA A 367 -5.97 -17.51 -6.82
CA ALA A 367 -5.71 -18.71 -7.61
C ALA A 367 -5.49 -18.37 -9.11
N LEU A 368 -6.28 -17.46 -9.68
CA LEU A 368 -6.13 -16.99 -11.05
C LEU A 368 -4.78 -16.29 -11.27
N VAL A 369 -4.36 -15.41 -10.35
CA VAL A 369 -3.05 -14.76 -10.39
C VAL A 369 -1.93 -15.80 -10.45
N LYS A 370 -1.98 -16.82 -9.59
CA LYS A 370 -0.99 -17.91 -9.57
C LYS A 370 -1.00 -18.71 -10.86
N GLU A 371 -2.17 -19.09 -11.36
CA GLU A 371 -2.31 -19.84 -12.61
C GLU A 371 -1.67 -19.09 -13.79
N ILE A 372 -1.99 -17.80 -13.94
CA ILE A 372 -1.41 -16.95 -14.98
C ILE A 372 0.11 -16.84 -14.81
N ALA A 373 0.58 -16.61 -13.59
CA ALA A 373 2.01 -16.45 -13.35
C ALA A 373 2.80 -17.72 -13.69
N THR A 374 2.28 -18.89 -13.34
CA THR A 374 2.86 -20.18 -13.72
C THR A 374 2.86 -20.36 -15.25
N GLU A 375 1.79 -19.96 -15.94
CA GLU A 375 1.75 -20.06 -17.41
C GLU A 375 2.76 -19.14 -18.11
N VAL A 376 2.98 -17.93 -17.58
CA VAL A 376 3.89 -16.94 -18.17
C VAL A 376 5.35 -17.19 -17.83
N TRP A 377 5.67 -17.51 -16.57
CA TRP A 377 7.04 -17.55 -16.06
C TRP A 377 7.56 -18.96 -15.73
N GLY A 378 6.72 -20.00 -15.77
CA GLY A 378 7.08 -21.37 -15.40
C GLY A 378 6.90 -21.64 -13.92
#